data_AF-A0A821ASV3-F1
#
_entry.id   AF-A0A821ASV3-F1
#
_cell.length_a   1.000
_cell.length_b   1.000
_cell.length_c   1.000
_cell.angle_alpha   90.00
_cell.angle_beta   90.00
_cell.angle_gamma   90.00
#
_symmetry.space_group_name_H-M   'P 1'
#
loop_
_entity.id
_entity.type
_entity.pdbx_description
1 polymer ?
#
loop_
_entity_poly.entity_id
_entity_poly.type
_entity_poly.pdbx_seq_one_letter_code
_entity_poly.pdbx_strand_id
1 'polypeptide(L)'
;PHELIVYAKRTNDRESFWKSVVKFNLDVTKLRRPMKFPMIYTQFQTKKCQIYTTMDGMLTKDSVVPIHCVISGAKDVNLTINSNWIKNEGYRDPILERKITVGSTEVTIYAKCGDNTSYDSLIEYTVQ
;
A
#
# COMPACT_ATOMS: atom_id res chain seq x y z
N PRO A 1 -23.29 -10.03 11.30
CA PRO A 1 -22.95 -9.70 9.89
C PRO A 1 -22.53 -8.24 9.84
N HIS A 2 -21.36 -7.93 9.26
CA HIS A 2 -20.89 -6.55 9.15
C HIS A 2 -21.10 -6.05 7.72
N GLU A 3 -21.49 -4.79 7.57
CA GLU A 3 -21.79 -4.20 6.27
C GLU A 3 -20.81 -3.05 6.01
N LEU A 4 -20.19 -3.04 4.83
CA LEU A 4 -19.45 -1.89 4.31
C LEU A 4 -20.25 -1.29 3.15
N ILE A 5 -20.68 -0.04 3.33
CA ILE A 5 -21.45 0.70 2.33
C ILE A 5 -20.52 1.74 1.71
N VAL A 6 -20.24 1.58 0.41
CA VAL A 6 -19.39 2.52 -0.33
C VAL A 6 -20.29 3.36 -1.24
N TYR A 7 -20.17 4.68 -1.08
CA TYR A 7 -20.81 5.65 -1.96
C TYR A 7 -19.79 6.06 -3.01
N ALA A 8 -20.09 5.79 -4.29
CA ALA A 8 -19.22 6.16 -5.39
C ALA A 8 -19.93 7.18 -6.30
N LYS A 9 -19.21 8.23 -6.71
CA LYS A 9 -19.69 9.19 -7.70
C LYS A 9 -18.80 9.14 -8.93
N ARG A 10 -19.40 8.99 -10.11
CA ARG A 10 -18.68 9.07 -11.38
C ARG A 10 -18.39 10.55 -11.69
N THR A 11 -17.12 10.89 -11.90
CA THR A 11 -16.66 12.28 -12.02
C THR A 11 -17.16 13.04 -13.24
N ASN A 12 -17.55 12.34 -14.31
CA ASN A 12 -17.95 12.97 -15.59
C ASN A 12 -19.47 13.17 -15.75
N ASP A 13 -20.27 12.87 -14.73
CA ASP A 13 -21.73 12.94 -14.83
C ASP A 13 -22.26 14.17 -14.07
N ARG A 14 -22.56 15.24 -14.82
CA ARG A 14 -22.96 16.55 -14.26
C ARG A 14 -24.36 16.54 -13.63
N GLU A 15 -25.15 15.47 -13.83
CA GLU A 15 -26.49 15.31 -13.24
C GLU A 15 -26.67 14.01 -12.44
N SER A 16 -25.58 13.35 -12.01
CA SER A 16 -25.68 12.14 -11.19
C SER A 16 -26.08 12.48 -9.76
N PHE A 17 -27.38 12.35 -9.45
CA PHE A 17 -27.89 12.16 -8.09
C PHE A 17 -27.15 10.99 -7.41
N TRP A 18 -27.15 10.94 -6.08
CA TRP A 18 -26.35 10.10 -5.18
C TRP A 18 -26.62 8.56 -5.27
N LYS A 19 -27.02 8.07 -6.45
CA LYS A 19 -27.68 6.77 -6.65
C LYS A 19 -26.74 5.59 -6.91
N SER A 20 -25.44 5.82 -7.08
CA SER A 20 -24.47 4.72 -7.24
C SER A 20 -23.93 4.28 -5.88
N VAL A 21 -24.72 3.46 -5.18
CA VAL A 21 -24.32 2.83 -3.92
C VAL A 21 -23.93 1.39 -4.19
N VAL A 22 -22.73 1.00 -3.76
CA VAL A 22 -22.32 -0.40 -3.74
C VAL A 22 -22.32 -0.86 -2.29
N LYS A 23 -23.15 -1.86 -2.00
CA LYS A 23 -23.24 -2.50 -0.69
C LYS A 23 -22.47 -3.81 -0.70
N PHE A 24 -21.48 -3.93 0.16
CA PHE A 24 -20.72 -5.16 0.36
C PHE A 24 -21.16 -5.84 1.65
N ASN A 25 -21.57 -7.10 1.54
CA ASN A 25 -21.78 -7.96 2.71
C ASN A 25 -20.44 -8.57 3.09
N LEU A 26 -19.95 -8.25 4.28
CA LEU A 26 -18.68 -8.79 4.77
C LEU A 26 -18.98 -9.98 5.69
N ASP A 27 -18.59 -11.17 5.24
CA ASP A 27 -18.59 -12.36 6.08
C ASP A 27 -17.34 -12.37 6.98
N VAL A 28 -17.42 -11.59 8.06
CA VAL A 28 -16.35 -11.49 9.05
C VAL A 28 -16.63 -12.48 10.17
N THR A 29 -16.11 -13.70 10.05
CA THR A 29 -16.30 -14.79 11.03
C THR A 29 -15.43 -14.64 12.29
N LYS A 30 -14.44 -13.73 12.26
CA LYS A 30 -13.56 -13.39 13.40
C LYS A 30 -13.35 -11.89 13.45
N LEU A 31 -13.61 -11.28 14.62
CA LEU A 31 -13.22 -9.89 14.88
C LEU A 31 -11.71 -9.73 14.67
N ARG A 32 -11.34 -9.05 13.59
CA ARG A 32 -9.95 -8.61 13.39
C ARG A 32 -9.73 -7.38 14.26
N ARG A 33 -8.51 -7.23 14.76
CA ARG A 33 -8.07 -5.97 15.39
C ARG A 33 -8.38 -4.80 14.44
N PRO A 34 -8.65 -3.59 14.97
CA PRO A 34 -8.73 -2.40 14.13
C PRO A 34 -7.49 -2.31 13.24
N MET A 35 -7.68 -2.29 11.93
CA MET A 35 -6.59 -2.12 10.96
C MET A 35 -6.42 -0.63 10.71
N LYS A 36 -5.17 -0.16 10.77
CA LYS A 36 -4.82 1.13 10.17
C LYS A 36 -4.24 0.81 8.81
N PHE A 37 -4.66 1.49 7.75
CA PHE A 37 -4.01 1.32 6.46
C PHE A 37 -2.65 2.02 6.47
N PRO A 38 -1.66 1.54 5.71
CA PRO A 38 -0.44 2.29 5.50
C PRO A 38 -0.78 3.62 4.81
N MET A 39 0.03 4.64 5.06
CA MET A 39 -0.08 5.88 4.33
C MET A 39 0.35 5.62 2.87
N ILE A 40 -0.47 6.06 1.91
CA ILE A 40 -0.13 5.99 0.49
C ILE A 40 0.07 7.40 -0.05
N TYR A 41 1.11 7.58 -0.86
CA TYR A 41 1.37 8.85 -1.54
C TYR A 41 0.66 8.90 -2.89
N THR A 42 0.51 10.09 -3.46
CA THR A 42 -0.13 10.31 -4.77
C THR A 42 0.42 9.37 -5.85
N GLN A 43 1.73 9.07 -5.81
CA GLN A 43 2.38 8.23 -6.81
C GLN A 43 1.93 6.77 -6.77
N PHE A 44 1.48 6.28 -5.61
CA PHE A 44 0.85 4.97 -5.52
C PHE A 44 -0.42 4.89 -6.38
N GLN A 45 -1.24 5.94 -6.34
CA GLN A 45 -2.50 6.00 -7.10
C GLN A 45 -2.26 6.23 -8.59
N THR A 46 -1.39 7.17 -8.95
CA THR A 46 -1.10 7.49 -10.36
C THR A 46 -0.50 6.30 -11.10
N LYS A 47 0.29 5.46 -10.40
CA LYS A 47 0.89 4.24 -10.94
C LYS A 47 0.01 3.00 -10.76
N LYS A 48 -1.19 3.14 -10.21
CA LYS A 48 -2.15 2.05 -9.98
C LYS A 48 -1.53 0.88 -9.19
N CYS A 49 -0.68 1.22 -8.21
CA CYS A 49 -0.05 0.23 -7.36
C CYS A 49 -1.09 -0.52 -6.51
N GLN A 50 -0.73 -1.71 -6.04
CA GLN A 50 -1.59 -2.54 -5.19
C GLN A 50 -0.80 -3.13 -4.03
N ILE A 51 -1.41 -3.23 -2.86
CA ILE A 51 -0.82 -3.90 -1.68
C ILE A 51 -1.51 -5.24 -1.52
N TYR A 52 -0.74 -6.33 -1.59
CA TYR A 52 -1.23 -7.66 -1.23
C TYR A 52 -0.98 -7.95 0.25
N THR A 53 0.25 -7.73 0.70
CA THR A 53 0.66 -7.94 2.10
C THR A 53 1.82 -7.01 2.47
N THR A 54 1.96 -6.51 3.68
CA THR A 54 0.94 -6.48 4.73
C THR A 54 -0.02 -5.33 4.49
N MET A 55 -1.32 -5.56 4.65
CA MET A 55 -2.35 -4.52 4.51
C MET A 55 -2.50 -3.65 5.76
N ASP A 56 -1.96 -4.12 6.89
CA ASP A 56 -1.89 -3.32 8.12
C ASP A 56 -0.71 -2.37 8.04
N GLY A 57 -1.00 -1.08 8.16
CA GLY A 57 -0.07 0.04 8.20
C GLY A 57 0.74 0.09 9.49
N MET A 58 0.37 -0.69 10.51
CA MET A 58 1.13 -0.86 11.73
C MET A 58 1.97 -2.13 11.70
N LEU A 59 3.28 -1.97 11.77
CA LEU A 59 4.26 -3.05 11.86
C LEU A 59 4.76 -3.19 13.29
N THR A 60 5.05 -4.42 13.73
CA THR A 60 5.62 -4.67 15.04
C THR A 60 7.13 -4.58 14.98
N LYS A 61 7.75 -3.79 15.85
CA LYS A 61 9.21 -3.68 15.97
C LYS A 61 9.88 -5.06 16.07
N ASP A 62 11.03 -5.21 15.41
CA ASP A 62 11.88 -6.42 15.38
C ASP A 62 11.20 -7.68 14.79
N SER A 63 9.97 -7.57 14.29
CA SER A 63 9.29 -8.67 13.61
C SER A 63 9.75 -8.83 12.16
N VAL A 64 9.64 -10.03 11.63
CA VAL A 64 9.87 -10.30 10.20
C VAL A 64 8.54 -10.31 9.48
N VAL A 65 8.34 -9.35 8.57
CA VAL A 65 7.07 -9.18 7.84
C VAL A 65 7.29 -9.35 6.33
N PRO A 66 6.37 -10.01 5.62
CA PRO A 66 6.36 -10.03 4.17
C PRO A 66 5.76 -8.72 3.63
N ILE A 67 6.49 -8.11 2.70
CA ILE A 67 6.03 -7.04 1.81
C ILE A 67 5.79 -7.67 0.45
N HIS A 68 4.58 -7.52 -0.06
CA HIS A 68 4.13 -7.99 -1.35
C HIS A 68 3.20 -6.93 -1.97
N CYS A 69 3.64 -6.31 -3.04
CA CYS A 69 2.88 -5.28 -3.75
C CYS A 69 3.13 -5.31 -5.26
N VAL A 70 2.16 -4.77 -6.00
CA VAL A 70 2.26 -4.53 -7.44
C VAL A 70 2.65 -3.07 -7.66
N ILE A 71 3.75 -2.84 -8.36
CA ILE A 71 4.28 -1.54 -8.75
C ILE A 71 4.65 -1.66 -10.22
N SER A 72 3.73 -1.31 -11.12
CA SER A 72 3.93 -1.50 -12.56
C SER A 72 4.77 -0.39 -13.18
N GLY A 73 5.71 -0.76 -14.06
CA GLY A 73 6.48 0.21 -14.85
C GLY A 73 7.51 1.00 -14.03
N ALA A 74 7.85 0.50 -12.84
CA ALA A 74 9.03 0.96 -12.13
C ALA A 74 10.27 0.31 -12.73
N LYS A 75 11.27 1.14 -13.07
CA LYS A 75 12.62 0.67 -13.42
C LYS A 75 13.33 0.13 -12.20
N ASP A 76 12.99 0.68 -11.04
CA ASP A 76 13.54 0.23 -9.78
C ASP A 76 12.57 0.45 -8.62
N VAL A 77 12.65 -0.40 -7.59
CA VAL A 77 11.87 -0.31 -6.37
C VAL A 77 12.79 -0.55 -5.19
N ASN A 78 12.70 0.31 -4.19
CA ASN A 78 13.55 0.24 -3.03
C ASN A 78 12.78 0.61 -1.77
N LEU A 79 13.33 0.30 -0.60
CA LEU A 79 12.69 0.58 0.67
C LEU A 79 13.69 1.12 1.68
N THR A 80 13.18 1.94 2.59
CA THR A 80 13.92 2.39 3.77
C THR A 80 13.35 1.74 5.02
N ILE A 81 14.24 1.48 5.98
CA ILE A 81 13.87 1.10 7.35
C ILE A 81 14.59 2.07 8.28
N ASN A 82 13.83 2.78 9.12
CA ASN A 82 14.37 3.90 9.92
C ASN A 82 15.18 4.89 9.05
N SER A 83 14.64 5.25 7.89
CA SER A 83 15.28 6.12 6.88
C SER A 83 16.59 5.59 6.27
N ASN A 84 17.00 4.35 6.54
CA ASN A 84 18.16 3.73 5.91
C ASN A 84 17.74 2.89 4.69
N TRP A 85 18.35 3.16 3.54
CA TRP A 85 18.14 2.35 2.33
C TRP A 85 18.59 0.92 2.57
N ILE A 86 17.71 -0.03 2.31
CA ILE A 86 18.05 -1.45 2.36
C ILE A 86 18.45 -1.90 0.96
N LYS A 87 19.35 -2.88 0.87
CA LYS A 87 19.78 -3.44 -0.41
C LYS A 87 18.55 -3.75 -1.28
N ASN A 88 18.59 -3.30 -2.52
CA ASN A 88 17.54 -3.53 -3.50
C ASN A 88 17.50 -5.00 -3.91
N GLU A 89 16.44 -5.69 -3.51
CA GLU A 89 16.16 -7.09 -3.84
C GLU A 89 14.65 -7.34 -3.77
N GLY A 90 14.20 -8.40 -4.44
CA GLY A 90 12.80 -8.83 -4.38
C GLY A 90 11.86 -8.13 -5.35
N TYR A 91 12.32 -7.14 -6.13
CA TYR A 91 11.52 -6.56 -7.21
C TYR A 91 11.78 -7.26 -8.55
N ARG A 92 10.70 -7.72 -9.17
CA ARG A 92 10.64 -8.21 -10.55
C ARG A 92 9.36 -7.69 -11.16
N ASP A 93 9.48 -6.69 -12.05
CA ASP A 93 8.33 -5.98 -12.62
C ASP A 93 7.19 -6.94 -13.02
N PRO A 94 5.95 -6.71 -12.53
CA PRO A 94 5.50 -5.56 -11.73
C PRO A 94 5.49 -5.82 -10.21
N ILE A 95 6.12 -6.88 -9.70
CA ILE A 95 5.94 -7.39 -8.34
C ILE A 95 7.14 -7.05 -7.47
N LEU A 96 6.92 -6.42 -6.32
CA LEU A 96 7.84 -6.41 -5.19
C LEU A 96 7.39 -7.50 -4.22
N GLU A 97 8.23 -8.50 -3.97
CA GLU A 97 8.02 -9.52 -2.95
C GLU A 97 9.29 -9.69 -2.10
N ARG A 98 9.21 -9.35 -0.81
CA ARG A 98 10.37 -9.35 0.08
C ARG A 98 9.97 -9.52 1.53
N LYS A 99 10.78 -10.26 2.31
CA LYS A 99 10.70 -10.25 3.78
C LYS A 99 11.65 -9.20 4.34
N ILE A 100 11.17 -8.39 5.28
CA ILE A 100 11.98 -7.38 5.97
C ILE A 100 11.94 -7.62 7.47
N THR A 101 13.03 -7.30 8.15
CA THR A 101 13.04 -7.13 9.61
C THR A 101 12.65 -5.69 9.93
N VAL A 102 11.53 -5.51 10.61
CA VAL A 102 10.99 -4.19 10.93
C VAL A 102 11.92 -3.45 11.88
N GLY A 103 12.19 -2.19 11.56
CA GLY A 103 12.96 -1.27 12.40
C GLY A 103 12.16 -0.79 13.60
N SER A 104 12.41 0.44 14.02
CA SER A 104 11.82 1.03 15.23
C SER A 104 10.89 2.21 14.96
N THR A 105 10.95 2.83 13.77
CA THR A 105 10.17 4.04 13.46
C THR A 105 9.22 3.83 12.30
N GLU A 106 9.77 3.53 11.12
CA GLU A 106 9.00 3.47 9.88
C GLU A 106 9.62 2.51 8.86
N VAL A 107 8.78 2.10 7.92
CA VAL A 107 9.20 1.44 6.69
C VAL A 107 8.54 2.15 5.52
N THR A 108 9.33 2.65 4.58
CA THR A 108 8.80 3.36 3.41
C THR A 108 9.24 2.66 2.12
N ILE A 109 8.28 2.43 1.23
CA ILE A 109 8.49 1.82 -0.09
C ILE A 109 8.52 2.93 -1.12
N TYR A 110 9.50 2.87 -2.00
CA TYR A 110 9.75 3.82 -3.05
C TYR A 110 9.85 3.14 -4.40
N ALA A 111 9.53 3.88 -5.46
CA ALA A 111 9.76 3.44 -6.82
C ALA A 111 10.38 4.53 -7.68
N LYS A 112 11.24 4.11 -8.60
CA LYS A 112 11.79 4.92 -9.67
C LYS A 112 11.08 4.52 -10.95
N CYS A 113 10.17 5.37 -11.42
CA CYS A 113 9.34 5.10 -12.58
C CYS A 113 9.75 5.94 -13.80
N GLY A 114 9.60 5.37 -15.00
CA GLY A 114 9.90 6.07 -16.24
C GLY A 114 11.34 6.60 -16.30
N ASP A 115 11.54 7.81 -16.81
CA ASP A 115 12.87 8.43 -16.94
C ASP A 115 13.28 9.27 -15.74
N ASN A 116 12.53 9.22 -14.64
CA ASN A 116 12.91 9.89 -13.40
C ASN A 116 14.26 9.35 -12.91
N THR A 117 15.11 10.26 -12.44
CA THR A 117 16.40 9.92 -11.83
C THR A 117 16.27 9.66 -10.33
N SER A 118 15.22 10.20 -9.70
CA SER A 118 14.89 10.07 -8.28
C SER A 118 13.83 9.01 -8.00
N TYR A 119 13.75 8.62 -6.73
CA TYR A 119 12.69 7.77 -6.21
C TYR A 119 11.49 8.59 -5.74
N ASP A 120 10.31 8.10 -6.05
CA ASP A 120 9.04 8.58 -5.53
C ASP A 120 8.60 7.69 -4.35
N SER A 121 8.17 8.29 -3.23
CA SER A 121 7.54 7.54 -2.14
C SER A 121 6.20 6.98 -2.60
N LEU A 122 5.91 5.73 -2.25
CA LEU A 122 4.65 5.05 -2.58
C LEU A 122 3.82 4.73 -1.35
N ILE A 123 4.43 4.07 -0.37
CA ILE A 123 3.74 3.52 0.80
C ILE A 123 4.62 3.75 2.02
N GLU A 124 4.03 4.18 3.13
CA GLU A 124 4.70 4.30 4.43
C GLU A 124 3.92 3.51 5.49
N TYR A 125 4.65 2.70 6.25
CA TYR A 125 4.16 1.96 7.40
C TYR A 125 4.76 2.54 8.67
N THR A 126 3.93 2.67 9.70
CA THR A 126 4.37 3.08 11.05
C THR A 126 4.74 1.84 11.86
N VAL A 127 5.78 1.94 12.68
CA VAL A 127 6.17 0.88 13.62
C VAL A 127 5.59 1.15 15.01
N GLN A 128 5.17 0.08 15.69
CA GLN A 128 4.80 0.05 17.11
C GLN A 128 5.71 -0.90 17.89
#